data_AF-A0A2S6WNP0-F1
#
_entry.id   AF-A0A2S6WNP0-F1
#
_cell.length_a   1.000
_cell.length_b   1.000
_cell.length_c   1.000
_cell.angle_alpha   90.00
_cell.angle_beta   90.00
_cell.angle_gamma   90.00
#
_symmetry.space_group_name_H-M   'P 1'
#
loop_
_entity.id
_entity.type
_entity.pdbx_description
1 polymer ?
#
loop_
_entity_poly.entity_id
_entity_poly.type
_entity_poly.pdbx_seq_one_letter_code
_entity_poly.pdbx_strand_id
1 'polypeptide(L)'
;MPAIVASDLDRTLIYSAAALALTMPDARAPRLLCVEVHESKPLSYMTETAARLLTDLGDAAVFVPTTTRTRKQYLRINLPGPAPTYAICANGGHLLV
;
A
#
# COMPACT_ATOMS: atom_id res chain seq x y z
N MET A 1 -20.05 -15.08 0.15
CA MET A 1 -19.13 -15.17 -1.02
C MET A 1 -17.83 -14.52 -0.61
N PRO A 2 -16.67 -15.19 -0.65
CA PRO A 2 -15.41 -14.48 -0.45
C PRO A 2 -15.23 -13.48 -1.59
N ALA A 3 -15.13 -12.19 -1.27
CA ALA A 3 -14.83 -11.16 -2.24
C ALA A 3 -13.31 -11.15 -2.51
N ILE A 4 -12.93 -10.89 -3.76
CA ILE A 4 -11.56 -10.57 -4.13
C ILE A 4 -11.49 -9.07 -4.36
N VAL A 5 -10.54 -8.41 -3.69
CA VAL A 5 -10.30 -6.97 -3.85
C VAL A 5 -8.91 -6.77 -4.42
N ALA A 6 -8.85 -6.52 -5.72
CA ALA A 6 -7.63 -6.09 -6.40
C ALA A 6 -7.50 -4.57 -6.28
N SER A 7 -6.38 -4.10 -5.74
CA SER A 7 -6.16 -2.66 -5.53
C SER A 7 -4.81 -2.23 -6.08
N ASP A 8 -4.80 -1.08 -6.74
CA ASP A 8 -3.57 -0.38 -7.06
C ASP A 8 -2.87 0.12 -5.78
N LEU A 9 -1.55 0.36 -5.88
CA LEU A 9 -0.73 0.79 -4.74
C LEU A 9 -0.43 2.28 -4.80
N ASP A 10 0.34 2.73 -5.81
CA ASP A 10 0.88 4.08 -5.85
C ASP A 10 -0.21 5.12 -6.13
N ARG A 11 -0.35 6.09 -5.23
CA ARG A 11 -1.43 7.10 -5.24
C ARG A 11 -2.84 6.55 -5.01
N THR A 12 -2.95 5.28 -4.64
CA THR A 12 -4.21 4.63 -4.25
C THR A 12 -4.18 4.26 -2.76
N LEU A 13 -3.18 3.47 -2.35
CA LEU A 13 -2.99 3.08 -0.94
C LEU A 13 -1.73 3.71 -0.35
N ILE A 14 -0.67 3.84 -1.13
CA ILE A 14 0.64 4.33 -0.68
C ILE A 14 1.06 5.57 -1.48
N TYR A 15 1.71 6.51 -0.79
CA TYR A 15 2.10 7.80 -1.36
C TYR A 15 3.54 8.13 -1.00
N SER A 16 4.29 8.72 -1.92
CA SER A 16 5.55 9.39 -1.57
C SER A 16 5.26 10.72 -0.86
N ALA A 17 6.25 11.28 -0.16
CA ALA A 17 6.10 12.58 0.51
C ALA A 17 5.62 13.69 -0.45
N ALA A 18 6.13 13.69 -1.68
CA ALA A 18 5.73 14.65 -2.72
C ALA A 18 4.33 14.41 -3.29
N ALA A 19 3.77 13.20 -3.16
CA ALA A 19 2.48 12.82 -3.72
C ALA A 19 1.33 12.85 -2.70
N LEU A 20 1.61 13.09 -1.41
CA LEU A 20 0.58 13.13 -0.36
C LEU A 20 -0.46 14.23 -0.56
N ALA A 21 -0.07 15.34 -1.20
CA ALA A 21 -0.96 16.47 -1.52
C ALA A 21 -1.83 16.92 -0.34
N LEU A 22 -1.23 17.05 0.85
CA LEU A 22 -1.91 17.52 2.06
C LEU A 22 -2.25 19.01 1.91
N THR A 23 -3.49 19.32 1.53
CA THR A 23 -3.98 20.70 1.30
C THR A 23 -4.68 21.32 2.51
N MET A 24 -4.72 20.61 3.64
CA MET A 24 -5.29 21.07 4.90
C MET A 24 -4.27 21.83 5.76
N PRO A 25 -4.69 22.59 6.79
CA PRO A 25 -3.76 23.19 7.74
C PRO A 25 -2.92 22.15 8.47
N ASP A 26 -1.66 22.49 8.75
CA ASP A 26 -0.65 21.57 9.33
C ASP A 26 -1.13 20.86 10.60
N ALA A 27 -1.79 21.58 11.51
CA ALA A 27 -2.32 21.01 12.75
C ALA A 27 -3.41 19.93 12.53
N ARG A 28 -3.96 19.84 11.32
CA ARG A 28 -4.94 18.83 10.90
C ARG A 28 -4.35 17.77 9.97
N ALA A 29 -3.05 17.81 9.69
CA ALA A 29 -2.40 16.79 8.89
C ALA A 29 -2.58 15.41 9.54
N PRO A 30 -2.93 14.36 8.76
CA PRO A 30 -3.08 13.03 9.30
C PRO A 30 -1.72 12.49 9.74
N ARG A 31 -1.73 11.59 10.73
CA ARG A 31 -0.57 10.77 11.04
C ARG A 31 -0.30 9.81 9.88
N LEU A 32 0.99 9.68 9.55
CA LEU A 32 1.46 8.86 8.44
C LEU A 32 2.28 7.68 8.96
N LEU A 33 1.98 6.51 8.43
CA LEU A 33 2.74 5.29 8.63
C LEU A 33 3.69 5.10 7.44
N CYS A 34 4.99 4.97 7.72
CA CYS A 34 5.96 4.56 6.69
C CYS A 34 5.79 3.07 6.39
N VAL A 35 5.54 2.74 5.12
CA VAL A 35 5.31 1.37 4.64
C VAL A 35 6.34 0.92 3.61
N GLU A 36 7.33 1.74 3.27
CA GLU A 36 8.43 1.34 2.41
C GLU A 36 9.68 2.11 2.79
N VAL A 37 10.79 1.39 2.95
CA VAL A 37 12.13 1.98 3.12
C VAL A 37 13.02 1.51 1.99
N HIS A 38 13.78 2.44 1.41
CA HIS A 38 14.78 2.15 0.40
C HIS A 38 16.07 2.90 0.75
N GLU A 39 17.21 2.19 0.77
CA GLU A 39 18.51 2.77 1.14
C GLU A 39 18.47 3.53 2.47
N SER A 40 17.83 2.93 3.48
CA SER A 40 17.62 3.52 4.81
C SER A 40 16.80 4.82 4.82
N LYS A 41 16.11 5.16 3.72
CA LYS A 41 15.24 6.32 3.61
C LYS A 41 13.77 5.88 3.51
N PRO A 42 12.88 6.46 4.34
CA PRO A 42 11.44 6.34 4.13
C PRO A 42 11.04 6.80 2.73
N LEU A 43 10.33 5.95 2.00
CA LEU A 43 9.98 6.18 0.60
C LEU A 43 8.47 6.34 0.38
N SER A 44 7.67 5.46 0.99
CA SER A 44 6.22 5.44 0.81
C SER A 44 5.48 5.42 2.15
N TYR A 45 4.34 6.10 2.18
CA TYR A 45 3.54 6.34 3.38
C TYR A 45 2.06 6.01 3.15
N MET A 46 1.38 5.60 4.21
CA MET A 46 -0.08 5.51 4.31
C MET A 46 -0.57 6.45 5.39
N THR A 47 -1.82 6.89 5.33
CA THR A 47 -2.46 7.46 6.53
C THR A 47 -2.73 6.34 7.54
N GLU A 48 -2.73 6.64 8.84
CA GLU A 48 -3.10 5.64 9.86
C GLU A 48 -4.54 5.11 9.66
N THR A 49 -5.45 5.95 9.15
CA THR A 49 -6.80 5.53 8.80
C THR A 49 -6.80 4.49 7.68
N ALA A 50 -6.06 4.73 6.60
CA ALA A 50 -5.95 3.78 5.49
C ALA A 50 -5.29 2.47 5.93
N ALA A 51 -4.27 2.56 6.79
CA ALA A 51 -3.62 1.38 7.37
C ALA A 51 -4.60 0.48 8.13
N ARG A 52 -5.44 1.08 8.99
CA ARG A 52 -6.46 0.33 9.74
C ARG A 52 -7.53 -0.27 8.83
N LEU A 53 -8.04 0.50 7.87
CA LEU A 53 -9.03 0.00 6.91
C LEU A 53 -8.49 -1.14 6.04
N LEU A 54 -7.20 -1.11 5.69
CA LEU A 54 -6.57 -2.18 4.94
C LEU A 54 -6.47 -3.47 5.78
N THR A 55 -6.17 -3.36 7.07
CA THR A 55 -6.23 -4.50 8.00
C THR A 55 -7.64 -5.09 8.05
N ASP A 56 -8.65 -4.24 8.28
CA ASP A 56 -10.06 -4.67 8.33
C ASP A 56 -10.49 -5.35 7.01
N LEU A 57 -9.99 -4.85 5.87
CA LEU A 57 -10.23 -5.46 4.56
C LEU A 57 -9.57 -6.84 4.41
N GLY A 58 -8.32 -6.97 4.87
CA GLY A 58 -7.58 -8.23 4.82
C GLY A 58 -8.23 -9.35 5.64
N ASP A 59 -8.99 -9.00 6.68
CA ASP A 59 -9.75 -9.96 7.49
C ASP A 59 -11.08 -10.36 6.83
N ALA A 60 -11.63 -9.52 5.96
CA ALA A 60 -12.95 -9.71 5.34
C ALA A 60 -12.92 -10.24 3.89
N ALA A 61 -11.79 -10.09 3.19
CA ALA A 61 -11.67 -10.37 1.77
C ALA A 61 -10.26 -10.86 1.37
N VAL A 62 -10.16 -11.49 0.20
CA VAL A 62 -8.86 -11.78 -0.42
C VAL A 62 -8.33 -10.51 -1.06
N PHE A 63 -7.38 -9.86 -0.40
CA PHE A 63 -6.72 -8.66 -0.90
C PHE A 63 -5.57 -9.01 -1.85
N VAL A 64 -5.56 -8.39 -3.03
CA VAL A 64 -4.56 -8.62 -4.08
C VAL A 64 -3.95 -7.28 -4.55
N PRO A 65 -2.78 -6.89 -4.03
CA PRO A 65 -2.01 -5.77 -4.58
C PRO A 65 -1.79 -5.94 -6.08
N THR A 66 -2.11 -4.91 -6.85
CA THR A 66 -1.99 -4.91 -8.31
C THR A 66 -1.26 -3.66 -8.75
N THR A 67 0.04 -3.76 -9.03
CA THR A 67 0.91 -2.60 -9.17
C THR A 67 1.74 -2.64 -10.45
N THR A 68 2.07 -1.45 -10.94
CA THR A 68 3.03 -1.25 -12.03
C THR A 68 4.48 -1.50 -11.57
N ARG A 69 4.73 -1.49 -10.25
CA ARG A 69 6.06 -1.72 -9.66
C ARG A 69 6.61 -3.10 -10.02
N THR A 70 7.92 -3.14 -10.23
CA THR A 70 8.65 -4.41 -10.38
C THR A 70 8.54 -5.26 -9.11
N ARG A 71 8.75 -6.57 -9.21
CA ARG A 71 8.78 -7.47 -8.05
C ARG A 71 9.72 -6.99 -6.95
N LYS A 72 10.93 -6.54 -7.30
CA LYS A 72 11.92 -6.02 -6.34
C LYS A 72 11.43 -4.78 -5.61
N GLN A 73 10.66 -3.92 -6.27
CA GLN A 73 10.09 -2.72 -5.66
C GLN A 73 8.91 -3.07 -4.76
N TYR A 74 8.03 -3.97 -5.18
CA TYR A 74 6.92 -4.45 -4.37
C TYR A 74 7.38 -5.10 -3.06
N LEU A 75 8.41 -5.95 -3.12
CA LEU A 75 8.93 -6.68 -1.94
C LEU A 75 9.55 -5.79 -0.85
N ARG A 76 9.72 -4.48 -1.09
CA ARG A 76 10.14 -3.54 -0.04
C ARG A 76 8.97 -2.97 0.75
N ILE A 77 7.75 -3.14 0.24
CA ILE A 77 6.55 -2.59 0.85
C ILE A 77 6.12 -3.51 1.99
N ASN A 78 5.95 -2.92 3.16
CA ASN A 78 5.45 -3.56 4.36
C ASN A 78 4.04 -3.01 4.65
N LEU A 79 3.02 -3.63 4.05
CA LEU A 79 1.63 -3.25 4.25
C LEU A 79 1.12 -3.73 5.63
N PRO A 80 0.29 -2.93 6.32
CA PRO A 80 -0.35 -3.35 7.56
C PRO A 80 -1.41 -4.43 7.31
N GLY A 81 -1.66 -5.25 8.35
CA GLY A 81 -2.64 -6.33 8.31
C GLY A 81 -2.04 -7.67 7.85
N PRO A 82 -2.89 -8.64 7.50
CA PRO A 82 -2.45 -9.92 6.98
C PRO A 82 -1.59 -9.75 5.71
N ALA A 83 -0.49 -10.50 5.63
CA ALA A 83 0.35 -10.49 4.44
C ALA A 83 -0.46 -10.98 3.22
N PRO A 84 -0.51 -10.23 2.10
CA PRO A 84 -1.25 -10.66 0.92
C PRO A 84 -0.70 -11.97 0.36
N THR A 85 -1.55 -12.98 0.23
CA THR A 85 -1.18 -14.28 -0.37
C THR A 85 -0.83 -14.14 -1.85
N TYR A 86 -1.46 -13.18 -2.54
CA TYR A 86 -1.27 -12.96 -3.96
C TYR A 86 -0.85 -11.53 -4.24
N ALA A 87 -0.05 -11.32 -5.27
CA ALA A 87 0.20 -9.98 -5.80
C ALA A 87 0.44 -10.02 -7.32
N ILE A 88 0.00 -8.96 -7.99
CA ILE A 88 0.24 -8.71 -9.41
C ILE A 88 1.23 -7.56 -9.50
N CYS A 89 2.39 -7.81 -10.11
CA CYS A 89 3.47 -6.83 -10.28
C CYS A 89 3.80 -6.62 -11.76
N ALA A 90 4.58 -5.58 -12.03
CA ALA A 90 5.07 -5.22 -13.36
C ALA A 90 3.94 -5.12 -14.40
N ASN A 91 2.85 -4.43 -14.06
CA ASN A 91 1.68 -4.25 -14.93
C ASN A 91 1.05 -5.59 -15.38
N GLY A 92 1.05 -6.61 -14.51
CA GLY A 92 0.55 -7.94 -14.85
C GLY A 92 1.59 -8.91 -15.39
N GLY A 93 2.83 -8.47 -15.60
CA GLY A 93 3.91 -9.34 -16.07
C GLY A 93 4.43 -10.35 -15.03
N HIS A 94 4.11 -10.15 -13.76
CA HIS A 94 4.49 -11.07 -12.68
C HIS A 94 3.33 -11.32 -11.72
N LEU A 95 3.05 -12.60 -11.45
CA LEU A 95 2.15 -13.05 -10.40
C LEU A 95 2.99 -13.63 -9.26
N LEU A 96 2.74 -13.18 -8.04
CA LEU A 96 3.33 -13.72 -6.81
C LEU A 96 2.25 -14.54 -6.11
N VAL A 97 2.62 -15.74 -5.65
CA VAL A 97 1.76 -16.75 -5.01
C VAL A 97 2.47 -17.39 -3.84
#